data_AF-A0A850SNV9-F1
#
_entry.id   AF-A0A850SNV9-F1
#
_cell.length_a   1.000
_cell.length_b   1.000
_cell.length_c   1.000
_cell.angle_alpha   90.00
_cell.angle_beta   90.00
_cell.angle_gamma   90.00
#
_symmetry.space_group_name_H-M   'P 1'
#
loop_
_entity.id
_entity.type
_entity.pdbx_description
1 polymer ?
#
loop_
_entity_poly.entity_id
_entity_poly.type
_entity_poly.pdbx_seq_one_letter_code
_entity_poly.pdbx_strand_id
1 'polypeptide(L)'
;MKLSVTKQVKSDGFSLFASLPDMGRVGGLVSSFLAQNLKCEQVAEIVSSDKPWVSYADGVVKSASDTYRIHYDDERKLMIFTGESQPQDPGELYALCGALLDFAQNAGKVARLYGAGGYLRDQLTGAPRVCGVVNRPELKKVLAKAGIDLVG
;
A
#
# COMPACT_ATOMS: atom_id res chain seq x y z
N MET A 1 5.66 -11.29 -11.25
CA MET A 1 5.62 -9.84 -10.95
C MET A 1 6.59 -9.14 -11.89
N LYS A 2 6.10 -8.19 -12.68
CA LYS A 2 6.92 -7.38 -13.59
C LYS A 2 6.90 -5.93 -13.11
N LEU A 3 8.05 -5.40 -12.71
CA LEU A 3 8.22 -4.01 -12.32
C LEU A 3 8.56 -3.17 -13.56
N SER A 4 7.81 -2.09 -13.77
CA SER A 4 8.09 -1.06 -14.78
C SER A 4 8.32 0.27 -14.07
N VAL A 5 9.51 0.85 -14.18
CA VAL A 5 9.86 2.14 -13.56
C VAL A 5 9.65 3.24 -14.60
N THR A 6 8.75 4.18 -14.34
CA THR A 6 8.51 5.34 -15.20
C THR A 6 9.42 6.50 -14.84
N LYS A 7 9.79 6.65 -13.56
CA LYS A 7 10.69 7.69 -13.09
C LYS A 7 11.59 7.17 -11.98
N GLN A 8 12.89 7.45 -12.10
CA GLN A 8 13.85 7.10 -11.06
C GLN A 8 13.66 8.00 -9.84
N VAL A 9 13.64 7.39 -8.66
CA VAL A 9 13.57 8.09 -7.38
C VAL A 9 14.88 7.89 -6.64
N LYS A 10 15.45 8.99 -6.14
CA LYS A 10 16.59 8.98 -5.21
C LYS A 10 16.31 9.94 -4.06
N SER A 11 16.40 9.45 -2.83
CA SER A 11 16.18 10.25 -1.63
C SER A 11 17.08 9.79 -0.48
N ASP A 12 17.58 10.74 0.32
CA ASP A 12 18.35 10.44 1.54
C ASP A 12 17.50 9.77 2.62
N GLY A 13 16.19 9.97 2.56
CA GLY A 13 15.22 9.31 3.43
C GLY A 13 13.77 9.60 3.04
N PHE A 14 12.86 8.66 3.29
CA PHE A 14 11.43 8.84 3.04
C PHE A 14 10.57 7.92 3.91
N SER A 15 9.28 8.25 4.05
CA SER A 15 8.28 7.34 4.62
C SER A 15 7.58 6.56 3.51
N LEU A 16 7.26 5.30 3.76
CA LEU A 16 6.49 4.44 2.86
C LEU A 16 5.11 4.21 3.46
N PHE A 17 4.05 4.45 2.70
CA PHE A 17 2.69 4.04 3.04
C PHE A 17 2.26 2.96 2.06
N ALA A 18 2.08 1.73 2.54
CA ALA A 18 1.77 0.58 1.69
C ALA A 18 0.51 -0.11 2.19
N SER A 19 -0.55 -0.07 1.39
CA SER A 19 -1.80 -0.76 1.71
C SER A 19 -2.58 -1.11 0.45
N LEU A 20 -3.17 -2.31 0.47
CA LEU A 20 -4.00 -2.84 -0.60
C LEU A 20 -5.47 -2.92 -0.16
N PRO A 21 -6.42 -3.00 -1.10
CA PRO A 21 -7.81 -3.27 -0.79
C PRO A 21 -7.99 -4.69 -0.25
N ASP A 22 -8.61 -4.80 0.92
CA ASP A 22 -9.05 -6.06 1.53
C ASP A 22 -10.44 -5.85 2.17
N MET A 23 -10.66 -6.27 3.42
CA MET A 23 -11.94 -6.09 4.11
C MET A 23 -12.37 -4.61 4.15
N GLY A 24 -13.57 -4.35 3.64
CA GLY A 24 -14.14 -3.00 3.55
C GLY A 24 -13.38 -2.06 2.60
N ARG A 25 -12.40 -2.57 1.83
CA ARG A 25 -11.52 -1.81 0.92
C ARG A 25 -10.76 -0.66 1.60
N VAL A 26 -10.70 -0.63 2.93
CA VAL A 26 -10.20 0.52 3.71
C VAL A 26 -8.76 0.83 3.35
N GLY A 27 -7.88 -0.17 3.35
CA GLY A 27 -6.45 0.01 3.05
C GLY A 27 -6.21 0.65 1.68
N GLY A 28 -6.81 0.09 0.64
CA GLY A 28 -6.70 0.61 -0.72
C GLY A 28 -7.36 1.97 -0.93
N LEU A 29 -8.47 2.26 -0.24
CA LEU A 29 -9.10 3.58 -0.29
C LEU A 29 -8.20 4.65 0.34
N VAL A 30 -7.58 4.36 1.49
CA VAL A 30 -6.68 5.30 2.17
C VAL A 30 -5.46 5.60 1.31
N SER A 31 -4.75 4.58 0.81
CA SER A 31 -3.56 4.80 -0.02
C SER A 31 -3.88 5.52 -1.33
N SER A 32 -4.98 5.16 -1.99
CA SER A 32 -5.41 5.83 -3.22
C SER A 32 -5.83 7.29 -2.98
N PHE A 33 -6.55 7.56 -1.89
CA PHE A 33 -6.93 8.92 -1.49
C PHE A 33 -5.70 9.77 -1.18
N LEU A 34 -4.72 9.24 -0.43
CA LEU A 34 -3.48 9.94 -0.13
C LEU A 34 -2.70 10.28 -1.40
N ALA A 35 -2.53 9.31 -2.31
CA ALA A 35 -1.81 9.54 -3.57
C ALA A 35 -2.48 10.62 -4.43
N GLN A 36 -3.81 10.59 -4.54
CA GLN A 36 -4.58 11.57 -5.32
C GLN A 36 -4.58 12.96 -4.69
N ASN A 37 -4.89 13.07 -3.40
CA ASN A 37 -5.03 14.38 -2.74
C ASN A 37 -3.70 15.09 -2.52
N LEU A 38 -2.62 14.33 -2.28
CA LEU A 38 -1.27 14.88 -2.22
C LEU A 38 -0.66 15.08 -3.62
N LYS A 39 -1.38 14.69 -4.68
CA LYS A 39 -0.94 14.77 -6.09
C LYS A 39 0.41 14.09 -6.30
N CYS A 40 0.62 12.95 -5.65
CA CYS A 40 1.86 12.19 -5.76
C CYS A 40 2.04 11.68 -7.19
N GLU A 41 3.25 11.84 -7.72
CA GLU A 41 3.59 11.42 -9.06
C GLU A 41 3.72 9.89 -9.11
N GLN A 42 3.13 9.22 -10.11
CA GLN A 42 3.36 7.79 -10.31
C GLN A 42 4.77 7.56 -10.88
N VAL A 43 5.59 6.82 -10.14
CA VAL A 43 7.02 6.60 -10.47
C VAL A 43 7.33 5.18 -10.91
N ALA A 44 6.46 4.22 -10.57
CA ALA A 44 6.56 2.85 -11.03
C ALA A 44 5.21 2.12 -10.95
N GLU A 45 5.14 0.99 -11.64
CA GLU A 45 4.04 0.03 -11.56
C GLU A 45 4.59 -1.39 -11.47
N ILE A 46 3.85 -2.26 -10.77
CA ILE A 46 4.11 -3.70 -10.71
C ILE A 46 2.88 -4.39 -11.28
N VAL A 47 3.07 -5.26 -12.27
CA VAL A 47 2.00 -6.04 -12.87
C VAL A 47 2.17 -7.51 -12.48
N SER A 48 1.07 -8.16 -12.08
CA SER A 48 1.07 -9.60 -11.79
C SER A 48 1.27 -10.42 -13.07
N SER A 49 1.50 -11.73 -12.91
CA SER A 49 1.32 -12.65 -14.03
C SER A 49 -0.15 -12.69 -14.45
N ASP A 50 -0.40 -13.19 -15.66
CA ASP A 50 -1.75 -13.45 -16.15
C ASP A 50 -2.48 -14.41 -15.19
N LYS A 51 -3.73 -14.08 -14.89
CA LYS A 51 -4.60 -14.90 -14.05
C LYS A 51 -5.25 -16.01 -14.90
N PRO A 52 -5.70 -17.11 -14.29
CA PRO A 52 -6.40 -18.18 -15.01
C PRO A 52 -7.81 -17.79 -15.49
N TRP A 53 -8.27 -16.56 -15.20
CA TRP A 53 -9.53 -15.99 -15.67
C TRP A 53 -9.28 -14.74 -16.55
N VAL A 54 -10.34 -14.31 -17.24
CA VAL A 54 -10.31 -13.17 -18.15
C VAL A 54 -11.15 -12.02 -17.63
N SER A 55 -10.82 -10.80 -18.05
CA SER A 55 -11.70 -9.64 -17.95
C SER A 55 -12.50 -9.49 -19.24
N TYR A 56 -13.76 -9.08 -19.12
CA TYR A 56 -14.63 -8.78 -20.25
C TYR A 56 -15.19 -7.37 -20.07
N ALA A 57 -14.88 -6.50 -21.03
CA ALA A 57 -15.37 -5.13 -21.07
C ALA A 57 -15.60 -4.73 -22.53
N ASP A 58 -16.72 -4.05 -22.79
CA ASP A 58 -17.08 -3.51 -24.12
C ASP A 58 -17.01 -4.55 -25.25
N GLY A 59 -17.44 -5.79 -24.99
CA GLY A 59 -17.41 -6.85 -26.00
C GLY A 59 -16.05 -7.52 -26.20
N VAL A 60 -15.01 -7.08 -25.49
CA VAL A 60 -13.63 -7.54 -25.67
C VAL A 60 -13.16 -8.35 -24.46
N VAL A 61 -12.66 -9.55 -24.72
CA VAL A 61 -12.02 -10.42 -23.72
C VAL A 61 -10.53 -10.08 -23.65
N LYS A 62 -9.99 -9.94 -22.44
CA LYS A 62 -8.56 -9.71 -22.18
C LYS A 62 -8.09 -10.59 -21.01
N SER A 63 -6.83 -11.00 -21.02
CA SER A 63 -6.22 -11.63 -19.83
C SER A 63 -6.38 -10.71 -18.63
N ALA A 64 -6.78 -11.27 -17.47
CA ALA A 64 -6.81 -10.50 -16.24
C ALA A 64 -5.41 -10.49 -15.62
N SER A 65 -4.97 -9.32 -15.17
CA SER A 65 -3.78 -9.14 -14.33
C SER A 65 -4.06 -8.04 -13.32
N ASP A 66 -3.40 -8.13 -12.16
CA ASP A 66 -3.48 -7.10 -11.14
C ASP A 66 -2.38 -6.07 -11.40
N THR A 67 -2.76 -4.79 -11.34
CA THR A 67 -1.80 -3.67 -11.42
C THR A 67 -1.69 -2.98 -10.07
N TYR A 68 -0.44 -2.83 -9.63
CA TYR A 68 -0.05 -2.13 -8.43
C TYR A 68 0.77 -0.90 -8.82
N ARG A 69 0.53 0.22 -8.14
CA ARG A 69 1.13 1.51 -8.48
C ARG A 69 1.95 2.03 -7.32
N ILE A 70 3.12 2.58 -7.64
CA ILE A 70 4.00 3.25 -6.70
C ILE A 70 4.03 4.73 -7.05
N HIS A 71 3.64 5.55 -6.09
CA HIS A 71 3.64 7.00 -6.18
C HIS A 71 4.71 7.59 -5.26
N TYR A 72 5.23 8.74 -5.63
CA TYR A 72 6.21 9.46 -4.82
C TYR A 72 5.91 10.96 -4.80
N ASP A 73 6.10 11.55 -3.63
CA ASP A 73 6.10 12.99 -3.40
C ASP A 73 7.48 13.38 -2.84
N ASP A 74 8.23 14.13 -3.65
CA ASP A 74 9.59 14.55 -3.32
C ASP A 74 9.62 15.66 -2.25
N GLU A 75 8.57 16.51 -2.19
CA GLU A 75 8.47 17.59 -1.20
C GLU A 75 8.22 16.98 0.20
N ARG A 76 7.29 16.03 0.29
CA ARG A 76 6.90 15.37 1.55
C ARG A 76 7.77 14.18 1.91
N LYS A 77 8.65 13.77 0.99
CA LYS A 77 9.46 12.53 1.10
C LYS A 77 8.57 11.34 1.48
N LEU A 78 7.51 11.14 0.70
CA LEU A 78 6.50 10.11 0.93
C LEU A 78 6.35 9.24 -0.32
N MET A 79 6.54 7.93 -0.15
CA MET A 79 6.24 6.92 -1.14
C MET A 79 4.92 6.25 -0.77
N ILE A 80 4.03 6.07 -1.73
CA ILE A 80 2.73 5.41 -1.54
C ILE A 80 2.62 4.22 -2.48
N PHE A 81 2.28 3.07 -1.94
CA PHE A 81 1.99 1.86 -2.69
C PHE A 81 0.50 1.51 -2.54
N THR A 82 -0.15 1.30 -3.69
CA THR A 82 -1.58 0.92 -3.78
C THR A 82 -1.80 -0.03 -4.95
N GLY A 83 -3.00 -0.59 -5.06
CA GLY A 83 -3.40 -1.50 -6.12
C GLY A 83 -4.91 -1.68 -6.17
N GLU A 84 -5.38 -2.36 -7.20
CA GLU A 84 -6.81 -2.57 -7.44
C GLU A 84 -7.39 -3.75 -6.64
N SER A 85 -6.51 -4.67 -6.23
CA SER A 85 -6.82 -5.90 -5.50
C SER A 85 -5.67 -6.26 -4.55
N GLN A 86 -5.92 -7.21 -3.65
CA GLN A 86 -4.88 -7.90 -2.89
C GLN A 86 -4.70 -9.32 -3.45
N PRO A 87 -3.45 -9.78 -3.71
CA PRO A 87 -3.21 -11.16 -4.11
C PRO A 87 -3.82 -12.14 -3.10
N GLN A 88 -4.55 -13.14 -3.62
CA GLN A 88 -5.15 -14.20 -2.81
C GLN A 88 -4.14 -15.33 -2.53
N ASP A 89 -3.20 -15.55 -3.45
CA ASP A 89 -2.11 -16.49 -3.25
C ASP A 89 -1.01 -15.88 -2.36
N PRO A 90 -0.63 -16.54 -1.24
CA PRO A 90 0.43 -16.05 -0.37
C PRO A 90 1.79 -15.91 -1.04
N GLY A 91 2.11 -16.78 -2.02
CA GLY A 91 3.36 -16.73 -2.77
C GLY A 91 3.43 -15.49 -3.67
N GLU A 92 2.33 -15.17 -4.36
CA GLU A 92 2.19 -13.93 -5.13
C GLU A 92 2.29 -12.70 -4.23
N LEU A 93 1.63 -12.70 -3.06
CA LEU A 93 1.74 -11.59 -2.10
C LEU A 93 3.17 -11.42 -1.61
N TYR A 94 3.88 -12.50 -1.30
CA TYR A 94 5.27 -12.46 -0.88
C TYR A 94 6.17 -11.89 -1.99
N ALA A 95 5.98 -12.32 -3.23
CA ALA A 95 6.72 -11.80 -4.38
C ALA A 95 6.44 -10.30 -4.63
N LEU A 96 5.19 -9.86 -4.44
CA LEU A 96 4.81 -8.45 -4.55
C LEU A 96 5.47 -7.60 -3.47
N CYS A 97 5.43 -8.05 -2.22
CA CYS A 97 6.12 -7.40 -1.10
C CYS A 97 7.63 -7.30 -1.36
N GLY A 98 8.25 -8.36 -1.85
CA GLY A 98 9.67 -8.36 -2.24
C GLY A 98 9.97 -7.29 -3.29
N ALA A 99 9.22 -7.28 -4.40
CA ALA A 99 9.40 -6.31 -5.48
C ALA A 99 9.24 -4.85 -5.00
N LEU A 100 8.27 -4.58 -4.11
CA LEU A 100 8.09 -3.25 -3.51
C LEU A 100 9.27 -2.86 -2.61
N LEU A 101 9.71 -3.78 -1.75
CA LEU A 101 10.81 -3.52 -0.82
C LEU A 101 12.13 -3.29 -1.57
N ASP A 102 12.41 -4.08 -2.60
CA ASP A 102 13.58 -3.91 -3.46
C ASP A 102 13.55 -2.53 -4.15
N PHE A 103 12.40 -2.13 -4.70
CA PHE A 103 12.24 -0.80 -5.30
C PHE A 103 12.49 0.32 -4.26
N ALA A 104 11.86 0.21 -3.08
CA ALA A 104 11.99 1.21 -2.02
C ALA A 104 13.44 1.34 -1.51
N GLN A 105 14.12 0.21 -1.27
CA GLN A 105 15.51 0.20 -0.83
C GLN A 105 16.46 0.79 -1.88
N ASN A 106 16.21 0.53 -3.16
CA ASN A 106 16.98 1.13 -4.26
C ASN A 106 16.75 2.64 -4.39
N ALA A 107 15.56 3.13 -4.00
CA ALA A 107 15.24 4.55 -4.00
C ALA A 107 15.90 5.32 -2.85
N GLY A 108 16.14 4.68 -1.70
CA GLY A 108 16.78 5.33 -0.55
C GLY A 108 16.44 4.71 0.80
N LYS A 109 16.74 5.44 1.88
CA LYS A 109 16.48 4.98 3.25
C LYS A 109 15.00 5.08 3.62
N VAL A 110 14.34 3.95 3.86
CA VAL A 110 12.99 3.93 4.42
C VAL A 110 13.04 4.27 5.91
N ALA A 111 12.58 5.46 6.28
CA ALA A 111 12.57 5.93 7.67
C ALA A 111 11.44 5.30 8.49
N ARG A 112 10.28 5.07 7.85
CA ARG A 112 9.10 4.45 8.46
C ARG A 112 8.20 3.85 7.41
N LEU A 113 7.63 2.68 7.72
CA LEU A 113 6.59 2.03 6.92
C LEU A 113 5.26 2.11 7.67
N TYR A 114 4.24 2.58 6.99
CA TYR A 114 2.85 2.61 7.43
C TYR A 114 2.04 1.64 6.60
N GLY A 115 1.07 0.98 7.24
CA GLY A 115 0.03 0.20 6.59
C GLY A 115 -1.33 0.54 7.19
N ALA A 116 -2.38 0.36 6.41
CA ALA A 116 -3.75 0.55 6.83
C ALA A 116 -4.63 -0.58 6.30
N GLY A 117 -5.69 -0.90 7.04
CA GLY A 117 -6.63 -1.96 6.70
C GLY A 117 -7.92 -1.82 7.49
N GLY A 118 -8.91 -2.62 7.10
CA GLY A 118 -10.15 -2.76 7.87
C GLY A 118 -9.90 -3.65 9.08
N TYR A 119 -10.43 -3.27 10.24
CA TYR A 119 -10.40 -4.09 11.44
C TYR A 119 -11.82 -4.37 11.92
N LEU A 120 -12.35 -5.55 11.59
CA LEU A 120 -13.68 -5.98 12.02
C LEU A 120 -13.56 -6.69 13.38
N ARG A 121 -14.12 -6.07 14.42
CA ARG A 121 -14.25 -6.65 15.76
C ARG A 121 -15.66 -6.44 16.26
N ASP A 122 -16.33 -7.51 16.66
CA ASP A 122 -17.67 -7.47 17.25
C ASP A 122 -17.75 -6.59 18.51
N GLN A 123 -16.62 -6.40 19.19
CA GLN A 123 -16.50 -5.62 20.43
C GLN A 123 -16.30 -4.11 20.19
N LEU A 124 -16.00 -3.68 18.96
CA LEU A 124 -15.91 -2.26 18.59
C LEU A 124 -17.31 -1.76 18.21
N THR A 125 -18.17 -1.57 19.21
CA THR A 125 -19.51 -0.98 19.04
C THR A 125 -19.47 0.54 19.21
N GLY A 126 -20.34 1.26 18.49
CA GLY A 126 -20.43 2.72 18.56
C GLY A 126 -19.80 3.46 17.38
N ALA A 127 -19.19 4.61 17.63
CA ALA A 127 -18.61 5.46 16.59
C ALA A 127 -17.38 4.81 15.94
N PRO A 128 -17.10 5.08 14.64
CA PRO A 128 -15.88 4.61 13.99
C PRO A 128 -14.62 5.08 14.73
N ARG A 129 -13.68 4.16 14.95
CA ARG A 129 -12.41 4.42 15.64
C ARG A 129 -11.23 3.94 14.82
N VAL A 130 -10.09 4.58 15.00
CA VAL A 130 -8.80 4.13 14.45
C VAL A 130 -8.00 3.50 15.58
N CYS A 131 -7.58 2.26 15.37
CA CYS A 131 -6.66 1.55 16.24
C CYS A 131 -5.36 1.24 15.48
N GLY A 132 -4.29 0.93 16.22
CA GLY A 132 -3.00 0.64 15.63
C GLY A 132 -2.20 -0.45 16.34
N VAL A 133 -1.31 -1.05 15.58
CA VAL A 133 -0.26 -1.96 16.04
C VAL A 133 1.10 -1.36 15.71
N VAL A 134 2.14 -1.78 16.42
CA VAL A 134 3.50 -1.34 16.16
C VAL A 134 4.45 -2.52 16.19
N ASN A 135 5.52 -2.44 15.39
CA ASN A 135 6.59 -3.43 15.38
C ASN A 135 7.79 -3.02 16.25
N ARG A 136 7.74 -1.86 16.91
CA ARG A 136 8.77 -1.36 17.83
C ARG A 136 8.16 -0.64 19.04
N PRO A 137 8.66 -0.87 20.27
CA PRO A 137 8.07 -0.30 21.48
C PRO A 137 7.99 1.24 21.48
N GLU A 138 8.98 1.93 20.91
CA GLU A 138 9.04 3.39 20.87
C GLU A 138 7.90 4.02 20.05
N LEU A 139 7.33 3.28 19.09
CA LEU A 139 6.24 3.76 18.24
C LEU A 139 4.90 3.81 19.01
N LYS A 140 4.76 3.12 20.15
CA LYS A 140 3.57 3.20 21.02
C LYS A 140 3.28 4.64 21.42
N LYS A 141 4.34 5.42 21.71
CA LYS A 141 4.21 6.85 22.07
C LYS A 141 3.70 7.71 20.90
N VAL A 142 3.99 7.32 19.66
CA VAL A 142 3.52 8.03 18.46
C VAL A 142 2.01 7.85 18.31
N LEU A 143 1.52 6.62 18.47
CA LEU A 143 0.08 6.33 18.41
C LEU A 143 -0.69 6.98 19.57
N ALA A 144 -0.17 6.89 20.79
CA ALA A 144 -0.79 7.53 21.95
C ALA A 144 -0.92 9.05 21.80
N LYS A 145 0.12 9.73 21.26
CA LYS A 145 0.07 11.17 20.98
C LYS A 145 -0.97 11.55 19.91
N ALA A 146 -1.28 10.63 18.99
CA ALA A 146 -2.29 10.81 17.97
C ALA A 146 -3.71 10.40 18.45
N GLY A 147 -3.87 9.98 19.70
CA GLY A 147 -5.14 9.48 20.23
C GLY A 147 -5.56 8.13 19.63
N ILE A 148 -4.62 7.34 19.13
CA ILE A 148 -4.87 6.03 18.52
C ILE A 148 -4.66 4.94 19.58
N ASP A 149 -5.68 4.13 19.77
CA ASP A 149 -5.63 3.00 20.70
C ASP A 149 -4.77 1.86 20.15
N LEU A 150 -3.95 1.27 21.01
CA LEU A 150 -3.21 0.06 20.69
C LEU A 150 -4.11 -1.17 20.78
N VAL A 151 -3.97 -2.08 19.84
CA VAL A 151 -4.70 -3.36 19.84
C VAL A 151 -3.69 -4.51 19.74
N GLY A 152 -3.77 -5.46 20.68
CA GLY A 152 -2.75 -6.51 20.88
C GLY A 152 -1.65 -6.06 21.84
#